data_AF-A0A7S1FA55-F1
#
_entry.id   AF-A0A7S1FA55-F1
#
_cell.length_a   1.000
_cell.length_b   1.000
_cell.length_c   1.000
_cell.angle_alpha   90.00
_cell.angle_beta   90.00
_cell.angle_gamma   90.00
#
_symmetry.space_group_name_H-M   'P 1'
#
loop_
_entity.id
_entity.type
_entity.pdbx_description
1 polymer ?
#
loop_
_entity_poly.entity_id
_entity_poly.type
_entity_poly.pdbx_seq_one_letter_code
_entity_poly.pdbx_strand_id
1 'polypeptide(L)'
;VNAVKTREHFFCEDVPCMVSHQFTTREDYISVAEIGFNIIFCFELVLRAVAGDLFDCNVKNAKWRFLDLVMGLESFAELAMSSMGFSLSHVRILRLLRLLRTFRMIRLLQFARLFRTLRLMVLALSQAVAPLLWAVVILVCFLFFFGVILLDAVSEFVHKADPHDSHVVEMRVFFWGMPRTMLTLFMSVTGGVNWWDVVEPLIDVHLIYGILFVCFISIMSLAVLNII
;
A
#
# COMPACT_ATOMS: atom_id res chain seq x y z
N VAL A 1 -9.85 -53.86 -26.44
CA VAL A 1 -9.06 -52.71 -26.93
C VAL A 1 -9.93 -51.96 -27.93
N ASN A 2 -10.11 -50.66 -27.77
CA ASN A 2 -10.94 -49.74 -28.58
C ASN A 2 -12.41 -49.55 -28.14
N ALA A 3 -12.63 -48.82 -27.04
CA ALA A 3 -13.88 -48.06 -26.83
C ALA A 3 -13.82 -46.97 -25.72
N VAL A 4 -12.65 -46.70 -25.11
CA VAL A 4 -12.57 -45.80 -23.93
C VAL A 4 -11.82 -44.49 -24.22
N LYS A 5 -11.22 -44.31 -25.41
CA LYS A 5 -10.29 -43.18 -25.67
C LYS A 5 -10.92 -41.93 -26.33
N THR A 6 -12.25 -41.87 -26.49
CA THR A 6 -12.90 -40.77 -27.25
C THR A 6 -13.83 -39.87 -26.43
N ARG A 7 -14.02 -40.10 -25.11
CA ARG A 7 -14.88 -39.26 -24.27
C ARG A 7 -14.17 -38.27 -23.35
N GLU A 8 -12.84 -38.30 -23.27
CA GLU A 8 -12.09 -37.34 -22.45
C GLU A 8 -11.66 -36.09 -23.24
N HIS A 9 -11.65 -36.13 -24.57
CA HIS A 9 -11.28 -34.97 -25.39
C HIS A 9 -12.39 -33.92 -25.54
N PHE A 10 -13.67 -34.29 -25.41
CA PHE A 10 -14.77 -33.34 -25.61
C PHE A 10 -15.02 -32.43 -24.38
N PHE A 11 -14.66 -32.88 -23.18
CA PHE A 11 -14.99 -32.13 -21.95
C PHE A 11 -13.94 -31.04 -21.58
N CYS A 12 -12.74 -31.08 -22.18
CA CYS A 12 -11.67 -30.11 -21.87
C CYS A 12 -11.66 -28.88 -22.80
N GLU A 13 -12.30 -28.92 -23.98
CA GLU A 13 -12.42 -27.74 -24.86
C GLU A 13 -13.63 -26.85 -24.50
N ASP A 14 -14.69 -27.44 -23.94
CA ASP A 14 -15.92 -26.70 -23.62
C ASP A 14 -15.83 -25.88 -22.32
N VAL A 15 -15.09 -26.36 -21.31
CA VAL A 15 -14.89 -25.65 -20.03
C VAL A 15 -14.13 -24.32 -20.19
N PRO A 16 -13.01 -24.23 -20.94
CA PRO A 16 -12.34 -22.94 -21.16
C PRO A 16 -13.20 -22.00 -22.01
N CYS A 17 -14.03 -22.52 -22.94
CA CYS A 17 -15.01 -21.71 -23.68
C CYS A 17 -16.10 -21.14 -22.75
N MET A 18 -16.66 -21.95 -21.85
CA MET A 18 -17.74 -21.52 -20.96
C MET A 18 -17.25 -20.55 -19.87
N VAL A 19 -16.04 -20.77 -19.35
CA VAL A 19 -15.37 -19.85 -18.42
C VAL A 19 -15.00 -18.55 -19.14
N SER A 20 -14.37 -18.61 -20.31
CA SER A 20 -14.07 -17.39 -21.08
C SER A 20 -15.33 -16.60 -21.40
N HIS A 21 -16.42 -17.25 -21.83
CA HIS A 21 -17.69 -16.57 -22.11
C HIS A 21 -18.36 -15.95 -20.86
N GLN A 22 -18.22 -16.56 -19.67
CA GLN A 22 -18.63 -15.95 -18.40
C GLN A 22 -17.74 -14.76 -18.01
N PHE A 23 -16.45 -14.81 -18.29
CA PHE A 23 -15.54 -13.68 -18.06
C PHE A 23 -15.83 -12.53 -19.03
N THR A 24 -16.03 -12.78 -20.34
CA THR A 24 -16.35 -11.72 -21.33
C THR A 24 -17.67 -11.04 -21.01
N THR A 25 -18.72 -11.82 -20.73
CA THR A 25 -20.03 -11.24 -20.37
C THR A 25 -19.94 -10.41 -19.08
N ARG A 26 -19.21 -10.88 -18.06
CA ARG A 26 -18.97 -10.12 -16.82
C ARG A 26 -18.19 -8.84 -17.06
N GLU A 27 -17.17 -8.86 -17.91
CA GLU A 27 -16.39 -7.68 -18.30
C GLU A 27 -17.24 -6.66 -19.05
N ASP A 28 -18.14 -7.12 -19.92
CA ASP A 28 -19.08 -6.25 -20.65
C ASP A 28 -20.08 -5.59 -19.70
N TYR A 29 -20.66 -6.33 -18.74
CA TYR A 29 -21.58 -5.77 -17.75
C TYR A 29 -20.90 -4.75 -16.83
N ILE A 30 -19.67 -5.03 -16.38
CA ILE A 30 -18.90 -4.11 -15.53
C ILE A 30 -18.61 -2.84 -16.32
N SER A 31 -18.17 -2.95 -17.58
CA SER A 31 -17.85 -1.80 -18.42
C SER A 31 -19.07 -0.91 -18.67
N VAL A 32 -20.24 -1.50 -18.96
CA VAL A 32 -21.48 -0.75 -19.15
C VAL A 32 -21.91 -0.06 -17.85
N ALA A 33 -21.80 -0.74 -16.70
CA ALA A 33 -22.13 -0.15 -15.41
C ALA A 33 -21.18 1.00 -15.03
N GLU A 34 -19.89 0.88 -15.33
CA GLU A 34 -18.89 1.93 -15.11
C GLU A 34 -19.18 3.18 -15.95
N ILE A 35 -19.51 2.99 -17.23
CA ILE A 35 -19.89 4.09 -18.13
C ILE A 35 -21.17 4.77 -17.61
N GLY A 36 -22.20 3.99 -17.26
CA GLY A 36 -23.44 4.54 -16.71
C GLY A 36 -23.22 5.33 -15.41
N PHE A 37 -22.40 4.81 -14.51
CA PHE A 37 -22.06 5.48 -13.25
C PHE A 37 -21.23 6.76 -13.43
N ASN A 38 -20.37 6.80 -14.46
CA ASN A 38 -19.64 8.00 -14.86
C ASN A 38 -20.56 9.08 -15.46
N ILE A 39 -21.56 8.69 -16.26
CA ILE A 39 -22.54 9.63 -16.81
C ILE A 39 -23.38 10.26 -15.70
N ILE A 40 -23.90 9.44 -14.77
CA ILE A 40 -24.67 9.93 -13.62
C ILE A 40 -23.83 10.89 -12.77
N PHE A 41 -22.54 10.59 -12.60
CA PHE A 41 -21.62 11.45 -11.85
C PHE A 41 -21.35 12.79 -12.54
N CYS A 42 -21.13 12.77 -13.85
CA CYS A 42 -20.97 14.00 -14.62
C CYS A 42 -22.23 14.87 -14.49
N PHE A 43 -23.41 14.24 -14.54
CA PHE A 43 -24.66 14.94 -14.34
C PHE A 43 -24.78 15.55 -12.93
N GLU A 44 -24.43 14.80 -11.89
CA GLU A 44 -24.38 15.29 -10.50
C GLU A 44 -23.40 16.48 -10.34
N LEU A 45 -22.22 16.41 -10.96
CA LEU A 45 -21.23 17.49 -10.95
C LEU A 45 -21.74 18.75 -11.65
N VAL A 46 -22.37 18.60 -12.81
CA VAL A 46 -22.97 19.72 -13.56
C VAL A 46 -24.10 20.36 -12.75
N LEU A 47 -24.98 19.56 -12.15
CA LEU A 47 -26.06 20.08 -11.30
C LEU A 47 -25.52 20.87 -10.11
N ARG A 48 -24.46 20.39 -9.44
CA ARG A 48 -23.81 21.14 -8.35
C ARG A 48 -23.12 22.42 -8.82
N ALA A 49 -22.55 22.40 -10.02
CA ALA A 49 -21.95 23.58 -10.63
C ALA A 49 -23.00 24.67 -10.91
N VAL A 50 -24.13 24.27 -11.50
CA VAL A 50 -25.24 25.18 -11.83
C VAL A 50 -25.94 25.69 -10.57
N ALA A 51 -26.05 24.87 -9.53
CA ALA A 51 -26.64 25.27 -8.25
C ALA A 51 -25.80 26.30 -7.46
N GLY A 52 -24.64 26.74 -7.97
CA GLY A 52 -23.74 27.68 -7.28
C GLY A 52 -23.00 27.05 -6.10
N ASP A 53 -23.21 25.76 -5.83
CA ASP A 53 -22.63 25.01 -4.73
C ASP A 53 -21.12 24.79 -4.91
N LEU A 54 -20.53 25.17 -6.05
CA LEU A 54 -19.08 25.23 -6.22
C LEU A 54 -18.44 26.49 -5.61
N PHE A 55 -19.20 27.59 -5.50
CA PHE A 55 -18.71 28.89 -5.00
C PHE A 55 -19.13 29.18 -3.55
N ASP A 56 -19.97 28.34 -2.95
CA ASP A 56 -20.33 28.47 -1.54
C ASP A 56 -19.10 28.21 -0.64
N CYS A 57 -18.71 29.22 0.16
CA CYS A 57 -17.49 29.25 0.98
C CYS A 57 -17.59 28.40 2.26
N ASN A 58 -18.52 27.45 2.34
CA ASN A 58 -18.62 26.56 3.49
C ASN A 58 -17.44 25.57 3.56
N VAL A 59 -16.49 25.87 4.44
CA VAL A 59 -15.17 25.20 4.56
C VAL A 59 -15.29 23.69 4.86
N LYS A 60 -16.35 23.26 5.57
CA LYS A 60 -16.53 21.84 5.95
C LYS A 60 -16.84 20.92 4.75
N ASN A 61 -17.56 21.42 3.76
CA ASN A 61 -17.94 20.64 2.57
C ASN A 61 -16.98 20.86 1.38
N ALA A 62 -16.08 21.85 1.48
CA ALA A 62 -15.11 22.16 0.41
C ALA A 62 -14.19 20.97 0.08
N LYS A 63 -13.75 20.19 1.08
CA LYS A 63 -12.87 19.02 0.87
C LYS A 63 -13.54 17.92 0.03
N TRP A 64 -14.81 17.63 0.31
CA TRP A 64 -15.59 16.64 -0.44
C TRP A 64 -15.86 17.09 -1.87
N ARG A 65 -16.15 18.38 -2.05
CA ARG A 65 -16.33 19.00 -3.38
C ARG A 65 -15.06 18.96 -4.23
N PHE A 66 -13.90 19.27 -3.63
CA PHE A 66 -12.61 19.18 -4.32
C PHE A 66 -12.28 17.75 -4.74
N LEU A 67 -12.49 16.77 -3.85
CA LEU A 67 -12.27 15.35 -4.16
C LEU A 67 -13.20 14.89 -5.30
N ASP A 68 -14.47 15.31 -5.29
CA ASP A 68 -15.42 15.03 -6.38
C ASP A 68 -14.97 15.63 -7.73
N LEU A 69 -14.43 16.85 -7.73
CA LEU A 69 -13.89 17.49 -8.93
C LEU A 69 -12.66 16.74 -9.47
N VAL A 70 -11.72 16.37 -8.60
CA VAL A 70 -10.53 15.60 -8.98
C VAL A 70 -10.91 14.24 -9.57
N MET A 71 -11.88 13.54 -8.98
CA MET A 71 -12.40 12.28 -9.55
C MET A 71 -13.10 12.48 -10.89
N GLY A 72 -13.83 13.59 -11.08
CA GLY A 72 -14.44 13.89 -12.38
C GLY A 72 -13.39 14.10 -13.46
N LEU A 73 -12.35 14.89 -13.15
CA LEU A 73 -11.22 15.13 -14.05
C LEU A 73 -10.46 13.84 -14.38
N GLU A 74 -10.33 12.92 -13.43
CA GLU A 74 -9.72 11.59 -13.64
C GLU A 74 -10.45 10.78 -14.72
N SER A 75 -11.78 10.66 -14.62
CA SER A 75 -12.58 9.94 -15.62
C SER A 75 -12.50 10.59 -17.02
N PHE A 76 -12.48 11.92 -17.10
CA PHE A 76 -12.30 12.62 -18.37
C PHE A 76 -10.88 12.44 -18.94
N ALA A 77 -9.85 12.47 -18.08
CA ALA A 77 -8.48 12.28 -18.49
C ALA A 77 -8.22 10.86 -19.02
N GLU A 78 -8.84 9.82 -18.43
CA GLU A 78 -8.74 8.44 -18.93
C GLU A 78 -9.37 8.31 -20.33
N LEU A 79 -10.52 8.93 -20.57
CA LEU A 79 -11.19 8.93 -21.88
C LEU A 79 -10.40 9.73 -22.94
N ALA A 80 -9.83 10.87 -22.55
CA ALA A 80 -8.98 11.66 -23.44
C ALA A 80 -7.69 10.91 -23.80
N MET A 81 -7.06 10.24 -22.83
CA MET A 81 -5.83 9.50 -23.08
C MET A 81 -6.05 8.22 -23.89
N SER A 82 -7.18 7.54 -23.72
CA SER A 82 -7.52 6.34 -24.52
C SER A 82 -7.76 6.68 -26.00
N SER A 83 -8.28 7.86 -26.30
CA SER A 83 -8.48 8.34 -27.68
C SER A 83 -7.21 8.86 -28.35
N MET A 84 -6.23 9.34 -27.57
CA MET A 84 -4.97 9.93 -28.10
C MET A 84 -3.77 8.98 -28.13
N GLY A 85 -3.89 7.73 -27.63
CA GLY A 85 -2.85 6.70 -27.77
C GLY A 85 -1.54 7.00 -27.01
N PHE A 86 -1.62 7.55 -25.80
CA PHE A 86 -0.44 7.98 -25.02
C PHE A 86 0.42 6.83 -24.43
N SER A 87 1.69 7.16 -24.12
CA SER A 87 2.80 6.26 -23.76
C SER A 87 2.73 5.56 -22.38
N LEU A 88 3.60 4.55 -22.17
CA LEU A 88 3.72 3.68 -20.99
C LEU A 88 3.79 4.39 -19.62
N SER A 89 4.33 5.61 -19.54
CA SER A 89 4.40 6.36 -18.26
C SER A 89 3.02 6.83 -17.78
N HIS A 90 2.15 7.20 -18.73
CA HIS A 90 0.77 7.60 -18.46
C HIS A 90 -0.07 6.41 -17.98
N VAL A 91 0.23 5.20 -18.46
CA VAL A 91 -0.43 3.95 -18.03
C VAL A 91 -0.19 3.66 -16.54
N ARG A 92 1.00 3.98 -16.00
CA ARG A 92 1.31 3.77 -14.58
C ARG A 92 0.52 4.73 -13.68
N ILE A 93 0.43 5.99 -14.08
CA ILE A 93 -0.35 7.02 -13.36
C ILE A 93 -1.84 6.70 -13.44
N LEU A 94 -2.35 6.31 -14.61
CA LEU A 94 -3.72 5.84 -14.79
C LEU A 94 -4.06 4.66 -13.87
N ARG A 95 -3.14 3.71 -13.69
CA ARG A 95 -3.33 2.58 -12.78
C ARG A 95 -3.49 3.01 -11.31
N LEU A 96 -2.76 4.04 -10.88
CA LEU A 96 -2.91 4.60 -9.53
C LEU A 96 -4.18 5.45 -9.41
N LEU A 97 -4.53 6.19 -10.45
CA LEU A 97 -5.74 7.02 -10.49
C LEU A 97 -7.03 6.18 -10.40
N ARG A 98 -7.05 4.98 -10.96
CA ARG A 98 -8.16 4.02 -10.78
C ARG A 98 -8.44 3.68 -9.32
N LEU A 99 -7.43 3.72 -8.44
CA LEU A 99 -7.63 3.52 -7.01
C LEU A 99 -8.45 4.67 -6.38
N LEU A 100 -8.41 5.87 -6.94
CA LEU A 100 -9.24 6.99 -6.48
C LEU A 100 -10.74 6.70 -6.64
N ARG A 101 -11.15 5.91 -7.64
CA ARG A 101 -12.55 5.48 -7.79
C ARG A 101 -13.03 4.62 -6.61
N THR A 102 -12.14 3.87 -5.95
CA THR A 102 -12.51 3.10 -4.75
C THR A 102 -12.87 4.00 -3.56
N PHE A 103 -12.31 5.21 -3.48
CA PHE A 103 -12.72 6.19 -2.47
C PHE A 103 -14.17 6.67 -2.66
N ARG A 104 -14.72 6.61 -3.88
CA ARG A 104 -16.14 6.90 -4.13
C ARG A 104 -17.06 5.92 -3.41
N MET A 105 -16.67 4.65 -3.28
CA MET A 105 -17.41 3.66 -2.49
C MET A 105 -17.40 4.02 -1.00
N ILE A 106 -16.27 4.50 -0.48
CA ILE A 106 -16.15 4.97 0.91
C ILE A 106 -17.09 6.17 1.15
N ARG A 107 -17.23 7.07 0.18
CA ARG A 107 -18.19 8.18 0.23
C ARG A 107 -19.64 7.69 0.26
N LEU A 108 -20.00 6.69 -0.56
CA LEU A 108 -21.35 6.08 -0.53
C LEU A 108 -21.67 5.50 0.86
N LEU A 109 -20.69 4.91 1.55
CA LEU A 109 -20.85 4.42 2.92
C LEU A 109 -21.10 5.55 3.93
N GLN A 110 -20.60 6.76 3.70
CA GLN A 110 -20.88 7.91 4.58
C GLN A 110 -22.31 8.44 4.44
N PHE A 111 -22.90 8.34 3.24
CA PHE A 111 -24.28 8.77 2.96
C PHE A 111 -25.32 7.66 3.18
N ALA A 112 -24.90 6.40 3.23
CA ALA A 112 -25.76 5.27 3.54
C ALA A 112 -26.33 5.38 4.96
N ARG A 113 -27.56 5.87 5.07
CA ARG A 113 -28.31 6.01 6.34
C ARG A 113 -28.46 4.67 7.08
N LEU A 114 -28.43 3.57 6.35
CA LEU A 114 -28.53 2.19 6.85
C LEU A 114 -27.33 1.80 7.74
N PHE A 115 -26.17 2.44 7.59
CA PHE A 115 -24.93 2.05 8.26
C PHE A 115 -24.37 3.15 9.18
N ARG A 116 -25.22 3.70 10.05
CA ARG A 116 -24.83 4.73 11.02
C ARG A 116 -23.61 4.32 11.86
N THR A 117 -23.54 3.07 12.31
CA THR A 117 -22.41 2.54 13.10
C THR A 117 -21.10 2.49 12.30
N LEU A 118 -21.13 1.96 11.07
CA LEU A 118 -19.94 1.92 10.21
C LEU A 118 -19.44 3.33 9.88
N ARG A 119 -20.35 4.27 9.63
CA ARG A 119 -19.99 5.68 9.41
C ARG A 119 -19.24 6.29 10.59
N LEU A 120 -19.68 6.02 11.82
CA LEU A 120 -19.02 6.51 13.03
C LEU A 120 -17.62 5.88 13.19
N MET A 121 -17.47 4.59 12.90
CA MET A 121 -16.16 3.92 12.91
C MET A 121 -15.22 4.49 11.85
N VAL A 122 -15.68 4.69 10.61
CA VAL A 122 -14.87 5.29 9.53
C VAL A 122 -14.49 6.73 9.85
N LEU A 123 -15.40 7.52 10.43
CA LEU A 123 -15.08 8.87 10.88
C LEU A 123 -14.01 8.85 11.97
N ALA A 124 -14.14 7.97 12.97
CA ALA A 124 -13.14 7.81 14.02
C ALA A 124 -11.77 7.39 13.47
N LEU A 125 -11.73 6.41 12.55
CA LEU A 125 -10.51 6.00 11.86
C LEU A 125 -9.89 7.15 11.06
N SER A 126 -10.70 7.92 10.34
CA SER A 126 -10.21 9.06 9.55
C SER A 126 -9.56 10.15 10.40
N GLN A 127 -10.05 10.35 11.63
CA GLN A 127 -9.44 11.28 12.58
C GLN A 127 -8.14 10.71 13.17
N ALA A 128 -8.04 9.37 13.30
CA ALA A 128 -6.83 8.69 13.78
C ALA A 128 -5.71 8.61 12.73
N VAL A 129 -5.99 8.78 11.43
CA VAL A 129 -4.96 8.72 10.37
C VAL A 129 -3.88 9.78 10.56
N ALA A 130 -4.25 11.03 10.88
CA ALA A 130 -3.28 12.10 11.06
C ALA A 130 -2.27 11.81 12.20
N PRO A 131 -2.68 11.48 13.45
CA PRO A 131 -1.74 11.12 14.50
C PRO A 131 -0.99 9.81 14.20
N LEU A 132 -1.62 8.84 13.52
CA LEU A 132 -0.93 7.61 13.10
C LEU A 132 0.20 7.89 12.11
N LEU A 133 -0.01 8.78 11.13
CA LEU A 133 1.03 9.18 10.19
C LEU A 133 2.22 9.83 10.91
N TRP A 134 1.97 10.68 11.90
CA TRP A 134 3.04 11.25 12.72
C TRP A 134 3.78 10.18 13.54
N ALA A 135 3.05 9.20 14.10
CA ALA A 135 3.67 8.08 14.79
C ALA A 135 4.57 7.24 13.86
N VAL A 136 4.13 6.99 12.62
CA VAL A 136 4.94 6.31 11.60
C VAL A 136 6.18 7.12 11.24
N VAL A 137 6.07 8.45 11.10
CA VAL A 137 7.24 9.31 10.84
C VAL A 137 8.25 9.21 11.97
N ILE A 138 7.80 9.29 13.22
CA ILE A 138 8.67 9.15 14.40
C ILE A 138 9.33 7.76 14.42
N LEU A 139 8.57 6.70 14.12
CA LEU A 139 9.10 5.34 14.02
C LEU A 139 10.20 5.24 12.96
N VAL A 140 9.96 5.78 11.76
CA VAL A 140 10.94 5.78 10.66
C VAL A 140 12.18 6.58 11.05
N CYS A 141 12.04 7.75 11.68
CA CYS A 141 13.17 8.54 12.18
C CYS A 141 13.97 7.78 13.26
N PHE A 142 13.29 7.05 14.14
CA PHE A 142 13.94 6.26 15.17
C PHE A 142 14.72 5.07 14.58
N LEU A 143 14.11 4.33 13.65
CA LEU A 143 14.78 3.26 12.89
C LEU A 143 15.96 3.80 12.07
N PHE A 144 15.83 5.00 11.50
CA PHE A 144 16.90 5.67 10.77
C PHE A 144 18.09 5.96 11.68
N PHE A 145 17.84 6.55 12.86
CA PHE A 145 18.89 6.92 13.81
C PHE A 145 19.72 5.71 14.25
N PHE A 146 19.05 4.65 14.71
CA PHE A 146 19.73 3.39 15.08
C PHE A 146 20.38 2.72 13.88
N GLY A 147 19.71 2.76 12.72
CA GLY A 147 20.22 2.17 11.49
C GLY A 147 21.53 2.80 11.03
N VAL A 148 21.68 4.12 11.15
CA VAL A 148 22.94 4.80 10.83
C VAL A 148 24.07 4.35 11.76
N ILE A 149 23.84 4.30 13.07
CA ILE A 149 24.86 3.91 14.05
C ILE A 149 25.35 2.48 13.79
N LEU A 150 24.43 1.53 13.60
CA LEU A 150 24.80 0.13 13.37
C LEU A 150 25.43 -0.09 12.00
N LEU A 151 24.93 0.57 10.95
CA LEU A 151 25.48 0.44 9.62
C LEU A 151 26.89 1.02 9.53
N ASP A 152 27.16 2.14 10.20
CA ASP A 152 28.49 2.75 10.25
C ASP A 152 29.50 1.81 10.95
N ALA A 153 29.12 1.25 12.10
CA ALA A 153 29.92 0.28 12.83
C ALA A 153 30.23 -0.99 12.01
N VAL A 154 29.20 -1.55 11.36
CA VAL A 154 29.34 -2.73 10.50
C VAL A 154 30.21 -2.41 9.28
N SER A 155 30.02 -1.24 8.65
CA SER A 155 30.81 -0.82 7.50
C SER A 155 32.29 -0.69 7.85
N GLU A 156 32.62 -0.15 9.02
CA GLU A 156 34.00 -0.05 9.49
C GLU A 156 34.61 -1.44 9.74
N PHE A 157 33.87 -2.36 10.35
CA PHE A 157 34.31 -3.74 10.58
C PHE A 157 34.56 -4.48 9.26
N VAL A 158 33.61 -4.41 8.33
CA VAL A 158 33.69 -5.07 7.01
C VAL A 158 34.86 -4.53 6.18
N HIS A 159 35.24 -3.26 6.36
CA HIS A 159 36.39 -2.69 5.66
C HIS A 159 37.74 -3.22 6.16
N LYS A 160 37.82 -3.64 7.43
CA LYS A 160 39.04 -4.15 8.07
C LYS A 160 39.17 -5.68 8.01
N ALA A 161 38.07 -6.39 7.78
CA ALA A 161 38.02 -7.86 7.76
C ALA A 161 38.30 -8.45 6.38
N ASP A 162 38.64 -9.75 6.34
CA ASP A 162 38.76 -10.50 5.08
C ASP A 162 37.36 -10.64 4.43
N PRO A 163 37.19 -10.28 3.14
CA PRO A 163 35.92 -10.46 2.44
C PRO A 163 35.33 -11.87 2.46
N HIS A 164 36.15 -12.90 2.67
CA HIS A 164 35.75 -14.31 2.70
C HIS A 164 35.43 -14.87 4.10
N ASP A 165 35.50 -14.04 5.13
CA ASP A 165 35.11 -14.44 6.49
C ASP A 165 33.58 -14.68 6.58
N SER A 166 33.18 -15.76 7.24
CA SER A 166 31.78 -16.13 7.46
C SER A 166 31.02 -15.01 8.18
N HIS A 167 31.65 -14.34 9.14
CA HIS A 167 31.03 -13.23 9.89
C HIS A 167 30.68 -12.03 8.99
N VAL A 168 31.53 -11.73 8.02
CA VAL A 168 31.32 -10.63 7.07
C VAL A 168 30.19 -10.95 6.09
N VAL A 169 30.03 -12.22 5.70
CA VAL A 169 28.93 -12.68 4.85
C VAL A 169 27.60 -12.52 5.57
N GLU A 170 27.51 -12.95 6.83
CA GLU A 170 26.30 -12.81 7.65
C GLU A 170 25.94 -11.35 7.90
N MET A 171 26.91 -10.51 8.26
CA MET A 171 26.70 -9.07 8.44
C MET A 171 26.19 -8.40 7.17
N ARG A 172 26.67 -8.80 5.98
CA ARG A 172 26.16 -8.27 4.70
C ARG A 172 24.71 -8.69 4.41
N VAL A 173 24.24 -9.83 4.91
CA VAL A 173 22.84 -10.24 4.76
C VAL A 173 21.91 -9.31 5.53
N PHE A 174 22.34 -8.77 6.67
CA PHE A 174 21.52 -7.89 7.51
C PHE A 174 21.77 -6.39 7.29
N PHE A 175 23.02 -6.01 6.97
CA PHE A 175 23.51 -4.63 6.94
C PHE A 175 24.17 -4.23 5.61
N TRP A 176 23.70 -4.76 4.47
CA TRP A 176 24.23 -4.38 3.14
C TRP A 176 24.14 -2.87 2.84
N GLY A 177 23.12 -2.21 3.37
CA GLY A 177 22.88 -0.80 3.12
C GLY A 177 21.71 -0.28 3.95
N MET A 178 21.44 1.02 3.85
CA MET A 178 20.53 1.70 4.76
C MET A 178 19.08 1.16 4.72
N PRO A 179 18.42 0.98 3.56
CA PRO A 179 17.06 0.43 3.53
C PRO A 179 16.98 -0.99 4.10
N ARG A 180 18.02 -1.79 3.85
CA ARG A 180 18.11 -3.16 4.37
C ARG A 180 18.32 -3.17 5.88
N THR A 181 19.14 -2.26 6.39
CA THR A 181 19.38 -2.10 7.84
C THR A 181 18.10 -1.68 8.55
N MET A 182 17.38 -0.69 8.03
CA MET A 182 16.08 -0.28 8.59
C MET A 182 15.06 -1.43 8.55
N LEU A 183 15.05 -2.20 7.46
CA LEU A 183 14.19 -3.38 7.33
C LEU A 183 14.56 -4.44 8.37
N THR A 184 15.85 -4.73 8.57
CA THR A 184 16.34 -5.65 9.60
C THR A 184 15.88 -5.21 10.99
N LEU A 185 16.08 -3.93 11.35
CA LEU A 185 15.62 -3.38 12.63
C LEU A 185 14.10 -3.52 12.80
N PHE A 186 13.33 -3.24 11.76
CA PHE A 186 11.88 -3.41 11.78
C PHE A 186 11.47 -4.89 11.92
N MET A 187 12.14 -5.80 11.20
CA MET A 187 11.89 -7.24 11.28
C MET A 187 12.23 -7.80 12.66
N SER A 188 13.28 -7.30 13.32
CA SER A 188 13.65 -7.75 14.67
C SER A 188 12.63 -7.34 15.74
N VAL A 189 11.93 -6.21 15.55
CA VAL A 189 10.86 -5.77 16.47
C VAL A 189 9.54 -6.49 16.18
N THR A 190 9.21 -6.71 14.91
CA THR A 190 7.94 -7.32 14.49
C THR A 190 7.93 -8.85 14.55
N GLY A 191 9.09 -9.48 14.82
CA GLY A 191 9.22 -10.93 14.87
C GLY A 191 9.41 -11.59 13.50
N GLY A 192 9.83 -10.82 12.49
CA GLY A 192 10.17 -11.36 11.15
C GLY A 192 11.51 -12.11 11.12
N VAL A 193 12.47 -11.70 11.94
CA VAL A 193 13.75 -12.39 12.16
C VAL A 193 13.98 -12.50 13.66
N ASN A 194 14.62 -13.58 14.13
CA ASN A 194 14.98 -13.63 15.55
C ASN A 194 15.99 -12.53 15.83
N TRP A 195 15.75 -11.77 16.89
CA TRP A 195 16.67 -10.72 17.33
C TRP A 195 18.05 -11.31 17.69
N TRP A 196 18.11 -12.59 18.06
CA TRP A 196 19.34 -13.32 18.33
C TRP A 196 20.23 -13.42 17.08
N ASP A 197 19.66 -13.80 15.93
CA ASP A 197 20.39 -13.97 14.66
C ASP A 197 21.03 -12.66 14.18
N VAL A 198 20.51 -11.52 14.65
CA VAL A 198 21.05 -10.18 14.34
C VAL A 198 22.07 -9.75 15.39
N VAL A 199 21.84 -10.00 16.69
CA VAL A 199 22.73 -9.54 17.76
C VAL A 199 24.05 -10.31 17.82
N GLU A 200 24.04 -11.59 17.48
CA GLU A 200 25.22 -12.47 17.50
C GLU A 200 26.39 -11.89 16.68
N PRO A 201 26.24 -11.59 15.37
CA PRO A 201 27.32 -10.98 14.58
C PRO A 201 27.65 -9.53 15.01
N LEU A 202 26.75 -8.85 15.72
CA LEU A 202 26.97 -7.50 16.24
C LEU A 202 27.88 -7.48 17.47
N ILE A 203 27.82 -8.52 18.30
CA ILE A 203 28.69 -8.67 19.47
C ILE A 203 30.14 -8.94 19.05
N ASP A 204 30.33 -9.63 17.92
CA ASP A 204 31.66 -9.92 17.34
C ASP A 204 32.38 -8.64 16.87
N VAL A 205 31.64 -7.60 16.46
CA VAL A 205 32.22 -6.29 16.16
C VAL A 205 32.69 -5.61 17.43
N HIS A 206 31.75 -5.39 18.36
CA HIS A 206 32.01 -4.82 19.67
C HIS A 206 30.78 -4.99 20.55
N LEU A 207 31.00 -5.34 21.82
CA LEU A 207 29.94 -5.54 22.82
C LEU A 207 28.97 -4.35 22.94
N ILE A 208 29.46 -3.12 22.74
CA ILE A 208 28.64 -1.90 22.83
C ILE A 208 27.49 -1.91 21.83
N TYR A 209 27.69 -2.44 20.63
CA TYR A 209 26.67 -2.46 19.58
C TYR A 209 25.60 -3.53 19.87
N GLY A 210 26.01 -4.66 20.46
CA GLY A 210 25.09 -5.67 21.00
C GLY A 210 24.19 -5.10 22.11
N ILE A 211 24.78 -4.39 23.09
CA ILE A 211 24.01 -3.73 24.16
C ILE A 211 23.06 -2.70 23.57
N LEU A 212 23.53 -1.86 22.65
CA LEU A 212 22.72 -0.83 21.99
C LEU A 212 21.53 -1.44 21.23
N PHE A 213 21.74 -2.56 20.53
CA PHE A 213 20.68 -3.27 19.82
C PHE A 213 19.64 -3.89 20.78
N VAL A 214 20.07 -4.49 21.89
CA VAL A 214 19.16 -5.02 22.91
C VAL A 214 18.34 -3.91 23.56
N CYS A 215 18.96 -2.76 23.86
CA CYS A 215 18.25 -1.58 24.35
C CYS A 215 17.22 -1.08 23.34
N PHE A 216 17.56 -1.03 22.05
CA PHE A 216 16.62 -0.69 20.98
C PHE A 216 15.41 -1.64 20.96
N ILE A 217 15.62 -2.96 20.96
CA ILE A 217 14.53 -3.95 20.99
C ILE A 217 13.65 -3.80 22.24
N SER A 218 14.26 -3.59 23.40
CA SER A 218 13.53 -3.41 24.66
C SER A 218 12.65 -2.15 24.64
N ILE A 219 13.17 -1.02 24.16
CA ILE A 219 12.40 0.23 24.05
C ILE A 219 11.27 0.06 23.04
N MET A 220 11.55 -0.55 21.89
CA MET A 220 10.58 -0.72 20.81
C MET A 220 9.44 -1.68 21.19
N SER A 221 9.76 -2.80 21.84
CA SER A 221 8.75 -3.75 22.32
C SER A 221 7.84 -3.10 23.37
N LEU A 222 8.39 -2.34 24.32
CA LEU A 222 7.60 -1.58 25.29
C LEU A 222 6.73 -0.50 24.61
N ALA A 223 7.25 0.18 23.59
CA ALA A 223 6.48 1.18 22.84
C ALA A 223 5.29 0.55 22.11
N VAL A 224 5.47 -0.61 21.47
CA VAL A 224 4.39 -1.35 20.81
C VAL A 224 3.36 -1.83 21.83
N LEU A 225 3.81 -2.38 22.96
CA LEU A 225 2.92 -2.84 24.03
C LEU A 225 2.09 -1.72 24.67
N ASN A 226 2.63 -0.50 24.77
CA ASN A 226 1.91 0.66 25.32
C ASN A 226 0.92 1.30 24.33
N ILE A 227 1.01 0.97 23.03
CA ILE A 227 0.10 1.48 22.00
C ILE A 227 -1.16 0.61 21.85
N ILE A 228 -1.08 -0.67 22.20
CA ILE A 228 -2.18 -1.65 22.16
C ILE A 228 -2.99 -1.59 23.45
#